data_AF-A0A7W1G144-F1
#
_entry.id   AF-A0A7W1G144-F1
#
_cell.length_a   1.000
_cell.length_b   1.000
_cell.length_c   1.000
_cell.angle_alpha   90.00
_cell.angle_beta   90.00
_cell.angle_gamma   90.00
#
_symmetry.space_group_name_H-M   'P 1'
#
loop_
_entity.id
_entity.type
_entity.pdbx_description
1 polymer ?
#
loop_
_entity_poly.entity_id
_entity_poly.type
_entity_poly.pdbx_seq_one_letter_code
_entity_poly.pdbx_strand_id
1 'polypeptide(L)'
;ITLTTFEKEYSKSEMSYGKNLLTLKVALKFINNFLDTEIAIITKAEKNGQPVIIKALEQELETLVTLGTEKIKIKGKADRIDSIGNVIRIVDYKTGLVQNKELKLDNWEDICTESVLAKSFQLLMYAFMYQRMNPNITENIQSGIITFRELSVGLKTVKVNNNELLNDTILNEFELQLKQLLKDIFDPAIPFSQTSELANCEYCSFKGICNRA
;
A
#
# COMPACT_ATOMS: atom_id res chain seq x y z
N ILE A 1 23.25 -8.01 -7.94
CA ILE A 1 22.28 -6.91 -7.70
C ILE A 1 22.30 -6.49 -6.24
N THR A 2 21.82 -7.27 -5.26
CA THR A 2 21.78 -6.86 -3.84
C THR A 2 23.13 -6.42 -3.27
N LEU A 3 24.18 -7.22 -3.45
CA LEU A 3 25.56 -6.84 -3.06
C LEU A 3 26.00 -5.55 -3.75
N THR A 4 25.80 -5.46 -5.08
CA THR A 4 26.12 -4.28 -5.88
C THR A 4 25.39 -3.02 -5.40
N THR A 5 24.13 -3.16 -4.93
CA THR A 5 23.37 -2.04 -4.36
C THR A 5 23.97 -1.58 -3.04
N PHE A 6 24.31 -2.51 -2.15
CA PHE A 6 24.98 -2.15 -0.89
C PHE A 6 26.39 -1.57 -1.12
N GLU A 7 27.12 -2.04 -2.13
CA GLU A 7 28.45 -1.51 -2.51
C GLU A 7 28.42 -0.05 -2.99
N LYS A 8 27.24 0.50 -3.33
CA LYS A 8 27.09 1.92 -3.65
C LYS A 8 27.06 2.81 -2.40
N GLU A 9 26.55 2.28 -1.30
CA GLU A 9 26.31 3.03 -0.05
C GLU A 9 27.36 2.70 1.02
N TYR A 10 27.99 1.53 0.95
CA TYR A 10 28.95 1.04 1.93
C TYR A 10 30.19 0.45 1.24
N SER A 11 31.37 0.69 1.80
CA SER A 11 32.58 0.03 1.31
C SER A 11 32.55 -1.49 1.57
N LYS A 12 33.32 -2.24 0.79
CA LYS A 12 33.49 -3.70 0.99
C LYS A 12 33.96 -4.06 2.39
N SER A 13 34.80 -3.22 2.98
CA SER A 13 35.26 -3.36 4.36
C SER A 13 34.10 -3.18 5.33
N GLU A 14 33.31 -2.12 5.20
CA GLU A 14 32.19 -1.84 6.11
C GLU A 14 31.10 -2.90 6.07
N MET A 15 30.91 -3.58 4.93
CA MET A 15 29.94 -4.67 4.81
C MET A 15 30.44 -6.01 5.34
N SER A 16 31.74 -6.18 5.63
CA SER A 16 32.29 -7.48 6.01
C SER A 16 32.15 -7.80 7.51
N TYR A 17 31.66 -6.84 8.33
CA TYR A 17 31.46 -7.04 9.77
C TYR A 17 30.31 -6.19 10.33
N GLY A 18 29.95 -6.47 11.60
CA GLY A 18 29.05 -5.64 12.40
C GLY A 18 27.63 -5.53 11.86
N LYS A 19 27.00 -4.37 12.10
CA LYS A 19 25.58 -4.11 11.76
C LYS A 19 25.33 -4.16 10.24
N ASN A 20 26.25 -3.68 9.43
CA ASN A 20 26.09 -3.65 7.97
C ASN A 20 26.07 -5.07 7.38
N LEU A 21 26.96 -5.96 7.85
CA LEU A 21 26.93 -7.38 7.49
C LEU A 21 25.59 -8.01 7.87
N LEU A 22 25.09 -7.74 9.09
CA LEU A 22 23.79 -8.27 9.53
C LEU A 22 22.65 -7.78 8.64
N THR A 23 22.59 -6.49 8.33
CA THR A 23 21.58 -5.92 7.42
C THR A 23 21.63 -6.56 6.04
N LEU A 24 22.83 -6.74 5.46
CA LEU A 24 23.01 -7.42 4.17
C LEU A 24 22.50 -8.86 4.23
N LYS A 25 22.85 -9.62 5.27
CA LYS A 25 22.41 -11.02 5.44
C LYS A 25 20.88 -11.11 5.61
N VAL A 26 20.28 -10.20 6.36
CA VAL A 26 18.81 -10.11 6.51
C VAL A 26 18.14 -9.80 5.17
N ALA A 27 18.65 -8.82 4.42
CA ALA A 27 18.11 -8.47 3.10
C ALA A 27 18.18 -9.66 2.12
N LEU A 28 19.31 -10.37 2.07
CA LEU A 28 19.45 -11.58 1.25
C LEU A 28 18.46 -12.67 1.65
N LYS A 29 18.29 -12.90 2.96
CA LYS A 29 17.31 -13.88 3.46
C LYS A 29 15.88 -13.51 3.07
N PHE A 30 15.52 -12.23 3.18
CA PHE A 30 14.21 -11.71 2.78
C PHE A 30 13.94 -11.91 1.28
N ILE A 31 14.92 -11.62 0.42
CA ILE A 31 14.80 -11.81 -1.03
C ILE A 31 14.64 -13.30 -1.36
N ASN A 32 15.49 -14.18 -0.82
CA ASN A 32 15.41 -15.61 -1.10
C ASN A 32 14.06 -16.20 -0.65
N ASN A 33 13.63 -15.89 0.57
CA ASN A 33 12.33 -16.36 1.08
C ASN A 33 11.16 -15.85 0.22
N PHE A 34 11.24 -14.62 -0.27
CA PHE A 34 10.21 -14.05 -1.16
C PHE A 34 10.18 -14.79 -2.49
N LEU A 35 11.33 -15.03 -3.11
CA LEU A 35 11.43 -15.77 -4.37
C LEU A 35 10.93 -17.21 -4.25
N ASP A 36 11.27 -17.90 -3.16
CA ASP A 36 10.77 -19.25 -2.89
C ASP A 36 9.24 -19.28 -2.75
N THR A 37 8.67 -18.26 -2.10
CA THR A 37 7.22 -18.09 -1.97
C THR A 37 6.57 -17.80 -3.32
N GLU A 38 7.14 -16.92 -4.14
CA GLU A 38 6.64 -16.60 -5.48
C GLU A 38 6.66 -17.84 -6.39
N ILE A 39 7.73 -18.64 -6.38
CA ILE A 39 7.80 -19.89 -7.14
C ILE A 39 6.68 -20.84 -6.74
N ALA A 40 6.41 -20.98 -5.43
CA ALA A 40 5.32 -21.81 -4.94
C ALA A 40 3.94 -21.30 -5.39
N ILE A 41 3.73 -19.97 -5.35
CA ILE A 41 2.50 -19.33 -5.83
C ILE A 41 2.31 -19.59 -7.32
N ILE A 42 3.32 -19.33 -8.15
CA ILE A 42 3.28 -19.54 -9.61
C ILE A 42 2.96 -21.00 -9.92
N THR A 43 3.69 -21.94 -9.32
CA THR A 43 3.49 -23.38 -9.53
C THR A 43 2.05 -23.81 -9.18
N LYS A 44 1.49 -23.28 -8.09
CA LYS A 44 0.11 -23.57 -7.68
C LYS A 44 -0.90 -22.97 -8.65
N ALA A 45 -0.67 -21.74 -9.09
CA ALA A 45 -1.58 -21.01 -9.96
C ALA A 45 -1.62 -21.64 -11.37
N GLU A 46 -0.47 -22.06 -11.91
CA GLU A 46 -0.37 -22.81 -13.18
C GLU A 46 -1.13 -24.13 -13.13
N LYS A 47 -1.00 -24.91 -12.05
CA LYS A 47 -1.76 -26.16 -11.86
C LYS A 47 -3.28 -25.94 -11.85
N ASN A 48 -3.72 -24.76 -11.43
CA ASN A 48 -5.13 -24.37 -11.40
C ASN A 48 -5.60 -23.69 -12.69
N GLY A 49 -4.75 -23.57 -13.72
CA GLY A 49 -5.09 -22.86 -14.96
C GLY A 49 -5.25 -21.34 -14.79
N GLN A 50 -4.69 -20.77 -13.72
CA GLN A 50 -4.74 -19.35 -13.39
C GLN A 50 -3.33 -18.76 -13.41
N PRO A 51 -2.74 -18.45 -14.57
CA PRO A 51 -1.36 -18.00 -14.64
C PRO A 51 -1.17 -16.68 -13.86
N VAL A 52 0.00 -16.55 -13.22
CA VAL A 52 0.44 -15.29 -12.60
C VAL A 52 1.10 -14.44 -13.68
N ILE A 53 0.61 -13.23 -13.90
CA ILE A 53 1.13 -12.32 -14.93
C ILE A 53 1.46 -10.98 -14.29
N ILE A 54 2.75 -10.63 -14.23
CA ILE A 54 3.17 -9.27 -13.84
C ILE A 54 2.77 -8.33 -14.99
N LYS A 55 1.89 -7.38 -14.70
CA LYS A 55 1.42 -6.39 -15.66
C LYS A 55 2.32 -5.15 -15.66
N ALA A 56 2.73 -4.71 -14.47
CA ALA A 56 3.61 -3.58 -14.29
C ALA A 56 4.36 -3.65 -12.95
N LEU A 57 5.50 -2.97 -12.90
CA LEU A 57 6.28 -2.73 -11.68
C LEU A 57 6.48 -1.23 -11.56
N GLU A 58 6.45 -0.71 -10.33
CA GLU A 58 6.75 0.70 -10.05
C GLU A 58 5.91 1.66 -10.91
N GLN A 59 4.65 1.30 -11.17
CA GLN A 59 3.78 2.04 -12.07
C GLN A 59 3.28 3.32 -11.40
N GLU A 60 3.47 4.46 -12.08
CA GLU A 60 2.80 5.70 -11.71
C GLU A 60 1.29 5.56 -11.94
N LEU A 61 0.53 5.92 -10.90
CA LEU A 61 -0.91 5.94 -10.89
C LEU A 61 -1.37 7.39 -10.74
N GLU A 62 -2.38 7.78 -11.51
CA GLU A 62 -2.97 9.11 -11.37
C GLU A 62 -4.44 9.14 -11.74
N THR A 63 -5.16 10.07 -11.12
CA THR A 63 -6.56 10.36 -11.46
C THR A 63 -6.90 11.82 -11.13
N LEU A 64 -8.04 12.29 -11.64
CA LEU A 64 -8.61 13.59 -11.30
C LEU A 64 -9.86 13.39 -10.46
N VAL A 65 -9.89 14.00 -9.27
CA VAL A 65 -11.08 14.08 -8.42
C VAL A 65 -11.67 15.48 -8.57
N THR A 66 -12.95 15.57 -8.88
CA THR A 66 -13.64 16.86 -9.06
C THR A 66 -14.39 17.24 -7.79
N LEU A 67 -14.13 18.45 -7.27
CA LEU A 67 -14.84 19.07 -6.15
C LEU A 67 -15.50 20.37 -6.62
N GLY A 68 -16.81 20.32 -6.90
CA GLY A 68 -17.50 21.46 -7.50
C GLY A 68 -16.89 21.83 -8.85
N THR A 69 -16.24 22.99 -8.92
CA THR A 69 -15.53 23.49 -10.12
C THR A 69 -14.04 23.15 -10.13
N GLU A 70 -13.47 22.72 -9.01
CA GLU A 70 -12.05 22.41 -8.88
C GLU A 70 -11.74 20.97 -9.28
N LYS A 71 -10.59 20.78 -9.91
CA LYS A 71 -10.06 19.46 -10.28
C LYS A 71 -8.75 19.22 -9.55
N ILE A 72 -8.76 18.25 -8.66
CA ILE A 72 -7.61 17.86 -7.85
C ILE A 72 -6.97 16.65 -8.50
N LYS A 73 -5.68 16.76 -8.82
CA LYS A 73 -4.91 15.63 -9.35
C LYS A 73 -4.35 14.82 -8.19
N ILE A 74 -4.75 13.56 -8.12
CA ILE A 74 -4.20 12.58 -7.18
C ILE A 74 -3.18 11.74 -7.91
N LYS A 75 -2.03 11.51 -7.28
CA LYS A 75 -0.95 10.69 -7.80
C LYS A 75 -0.48 9.69 -6.75
N GLY A 76 -0.03 8.53 -7.20
CA GLY A 76 0.67 7.54 -6.40
C GLY A 76 1.54 6.66 -7.27
N LYS A 77 2.20 5.69 -6.65
CA LYS A 77 3.05 4.73 -7.34
C LYS A 77 2.83 3.36 -6.72
N ALA A 78 2.42 2.39 -7.51
CA ALA A 78 2.24 1.02 -7.04
C ALA A 78 3.53 0.23 -7.27
N ASP A 79 3.98 -0.52 -6.26
CA ASP A 79 5.22 -1.29 -6.36
C ASP A 79 5.08 -2.41 -7.40
N ARG A 80 3.94 -3.09 -7.42
CA ARG A 80 3.63 -4.15 -8.39
C ARG A 80 2.14 -4.21 -8.71
N ILE A 81 1.84 -4.40 -9.99
CA ILE A 81 0.52 -4.76 -10.47
C ILE A 81 0.65 -6.06 -11.25
N ASP A 82 -0.11 -7.06 -10.84
CA ASP A 82 -0.13 -8.35 -11.52
C ASP A 82 -1.56 -8.90 -11.61
N SER A 83 -1.71 -10.11 -12.15
CA SER A 83 -2.96 -10.85 -12.09
C SER A 83 -2.74 -12.32 -11.83
N ILE A 84 -3.72 -12.96 -11.18
CA ILE A 84 -3.87 -14.41 -11.11
C ILE A 84 -5.21 -14.78 -11.75
N GLY A 85 -5.18 -15.39 -12.93
CA GLY A 85 -6.39 -15.57 -13.73
C GLY A 85 -7.01 -14.23 -14.09
N ASN A 86 -8.27 -14.01 -13.73
CA ASN A 86 -9.00 -12.76 -13.96
C ASN A 86 -8.89 -11.74 -12.81
N VAL A 87 -8.28 -12.12 -11.68
CA VAL A 87 -8.12 -11.22 -10.52
C VAL A 87 -6.90 -10.36 -10.71
N ILE A 88 -7.08 -9.05 -10.69
CA ILE A 88 -5.98 -8.07 -10.76
C ILE A 88 -5.55 -7.74 -9.35
N ARG A 89 -4.25 -7.78 -9.07
CA ARG A 89 -3.70 -7.51 -7.75
C ARG A 89 -2.79 -6.31 -7.80
N ILE A 90 -3.05 -5.34 -6.93
CA ILE A 90 -2.22 -4.18 -6.68
C ILE A 90 -1.49 -4.44 -5.37
N VAL A 91 -0.18 -4.52 -5.45
CA VAL A 91 0.66 -5.03 -4.37
C VAL A 91 1.61 -3.93 -3.89
N ASP A 92 1.60 -3.70 -2.58
CA ASP A 92 2.54 -2.86 -1.86
C ASP A 92 3.45 -3.74 -0.98
N TYR A 93 4.76 -3.52 -1.05
CA TYR A 93 5.74 -4.27 -0.27
C TYR A 93 6.05 -3.54 1.03
N LYS A 94 5.93 -4.24 2.17
CA LYS A 94 6.31 -3.70 3.47
C LYS A 94 7.35 -4.56 4.18
N THR A 95 8.28 -3.93 4.88
CA THR A 95 9.27 -4.61 5.74
C THR A 95 8.82 -4.70 7.21
N GLY A 96 7.76 -3.97 7.58
CA GLY A 96 7.12 -4.03 8.89
C GLY A 96 6.03 -5.09 8.98
N LEU A 97 5.54 -5.34 10.20
CA LEU A 97 4.35 -6.16 10.41
C LEU A 97 3.11 -5.39 9.95
N VAL A 98 2.11 -6.13 9.50
CA VAL A 98 0.79 -5.58 9.19
C VAL A 98 -0.25 -6.42 9.92
N GLN A 99 -1.07 -5.78 10.75
CA GLN A 99 -2.12 -6.47 11.49
C GLN A 99 -3.41 -6.49 10.67
N ASN A 100 -4.22 -7.54 10.81
CA ASN A 100 -5.45 -7.68 10.03
C ASN A 100 -6.44 -6.54 10.25
N LYS A 101 -6.49 -5.96 11.47
CA LYS A 101 -7.33 -4.80 11.77
C LYS A 101 -6.97 -3.55 10.96
N GLU A 102 -5.74 -3.45 10.47
CA GLU A 102 -5.31 -2.31 9.65
C GLU A 102 -5.78 -2.41 8.20
N LEU A 103 -6.27 -3.61 7.82
CA LEU A 103 -6.71 -3.98 6.48
C LEU A 103 -8.20 -4.34 6.43
N LYS A 104 -8.94 -4.07 7.51
CA LYS A 104 -10.36 -4.41 7.62
C LYS A 104 -11.16 -3.14 7.83
N LEU A 105 -11.95 -2.77 6.81
CA LEU A 105 -12.86 -1.65 6.84
C LEU A 105 -14.29 -2.18 6.98
N ASP A 106 -14.92 -1.87 8.12
CA ASP A 106 -16.32 -2.26 8.39
C ASP A 106 -17.28 -1.04 8.35
N ASN A 107 -16.78 0.17 8.60
CA ASN A 107 -17.55 1.42 8.48
C ASN A 107 -16.77 2.45 7.65
N TRP A 108 -17.41 3.05 6.64
CA TRP A 108 -16.78 4.01 5.75
C TRP A 108 -16.39 5.32 6.44
N GLU A 109 -17.09 5.73 7.50
CA GLU A 109 -16.77 6.94 8.27
C GLU A 109 -15.39 6.85 8.94
N ASP A 110 -14.91 5.63 9.19
CA ASP A 110 -13.66 5.38 9.89
C ASP A 110 -12.44 5.56 8.97
N ILE A 111 -12.59 5.40 7.64
CA ILE A 111 -11.45 5.32 6.70
C ILE A 111 -10.60 6.59 6.66
N CYS A 112 -11.21 7.73 6.99
CA CYS A 112 -10.56 9.05 7.01
C CYS A 112 -10.26 9.56 8.43
N THR A 113 -10.76 8.89 9.47
CA THR A 113 -10.71 9.37 10.86
C THR A 113 -9.84 8.47 11.74
N GLU A 114 -9.86 7.15 11.51
CA GLU A 114 -9.17 6.16 12.32
C GLU A 114 -7.77 5.86 11.79
N SER A 115 -6.75 6.21 12.55
CA SER A 115 -5.34 6.04 12.16
C SER A 115 -4.94 4.59 11.88
N VAL A 116 -5.62 3.62 12.50
CA VAL A 116 -5.41 2.18 12.27
C VAL A 116 -5.70 1.80 10.81
N LEU A 117 -6.58 2.53 10.13
CA LEU A 117 -6.98 2.27 8.74
C LEU A 117 -6.11 2.96 7.70
N ALA A 118 -5.03 3.65 8.10
CA ALA A 118 -4.14 4.34 7.15
C ALA A 118 -3.61 3.42 6.03
N LYS A 119 -3.34 2.14 6.34
CA LYS A 119 -2.95 1.13 5.32
C LYS A 119 -4.11 0.76 4.40
N SER A 120 -5.32 0.60 4.93
CA SER A 120 -6.53 0.39 4.13
C SER A 120 -6.77 1.57 3.18
N PHE A 121 -6.63 2.81 3.67
CA PHE A 121 -6.76 4.02 2.86
C PHE A 121 -5.74 4.02 1.71
N GLN A 122 -4.46 3.71 1.99
CA GLN A 122 -3.42 3.61 0.95
C GLN A 122 -3.78 2.59 -0.13
N LEU A 123 -4.22 1.39 0.27
CA LEU A 123 -4.55 0.31 -0.64
C LEU A 123 -5.80 0.61 -1.49
N LEU A 124 -6.84 1.18 -0.90
CA LEU A 124 -8.05 1.61 -1.61
C LEU A 124 -7.74 2.77 -2.57
N MET A 125 -6.87 3.70 -2.19
CA MET A 125 -6.39 4.77 -3.07
C MET A 125 -5.69 4.22 -4.32
N TYR A 126 -4.78 3.24 -4.16
CA TYR A 126 -4.14 2.62 -5.32
C TYR A 126 -5.14 1.87 -6.21
N ALA A 127 -6.08 1.13 -5.63
CA ALA A 127 -7.15 0.46 -6.38
C ALA A 127 -8.03 1.44 -7.15
N PHE A 128 -8.42 2.54 -6.50
CA PHE A 128 -9.20 3.61 -7.10
C PHE A 128 -8.47 4.26 -8.27
N MET A 129 -7.22 4.68 -8.11
CA MET A 129 -6.46 5.29 -9.21
C MET A 129 -6.25 4.31 -10.37
N TYR A 130 -5.95 3.05 -10.07
CA TYR A 130 -5.79 2.02 -11.09
C TYR A 130 -7.08 1.79 -11.87
N GLN A 131 -8.24 1.71 -11.20
CA GLN A 131 -9.54 1.57 -11.85
C GLN A 131 -9.86 2.78 -12.73
N ARG A 132 -9.58 4.01 -12.26
CA ARG A 132 -9.82 5.23 -13.03
C ARG A 132 -8.96 5.33 -14.28
N MET A 133 -7.74 4.80 -14.25
CA MET A 133 -6.88 4.67 -15.43
C MET A 133 -7.34 3.55 -16.38
N ASN A 134 -8.14 2.61 -15.91
CA ASN A 134 -8.58 1.43 -16.64
C ASN A 134 -10.10 1.20 -16.47
N PRO A 135 -10.95 2.10 -16.99
CA PRO A 135 -12.40 2.13 -16.68
C PRO A 135 -13.19 0.90 -17.14
N ASN A 136 -12.61 0.04 -17.98
CA ASN A 136 -13.22 -1.23 -18.37
C ASN A 136 -13.12 -2.32 -17.29
N ILE A 137 -12.30 -2.11 -16.25
CA ILE A 137 -12.15 -3.04 -15.14
C ILE A 137 -13.10 -2.60 -14.03
N THR A 138 -14.20 -3.33 -13.87
CA THR A 138 -15.29 -2.94 -12.95
C THR A 138 -15.35 -3.81 -11.68
N GLU A 139 -14.59 -4.90 -11.64
CA GLU A 139 -14.61 -5.92 -10.58
C GLU A 139 -13.30 -6.72 -10.52
N ASN A 140 -13.20 -7.62 -9.55
CA ASN A 140 -12.07 -8.54 -9.36
C ASN A 140 -10.71 -7.85 -9.16
N ILE A 141 -10.72 -6.70 -8.48
CA ILE A 141 -9.50 -6.02 -8.05
C ILE A 141 -9.21 -6.42 -6.60
N GLN A 142 -8.00 -6.90 -6.32
CA GLN A 142 -7.47 -7.02 -4.97
C GLN A 142 -6.38 -5.96 -4.78
N SER A 143 -6.38 -5.31 -3.63
CA SER A 143 -5.28 -4.44 -3.22
C SER A 143 -4.76 -4.93 -1.88
N GLY A 144 -3.45 -5.13 -1.76
CA GLY A 144 -2.90 -5.78 -0.58
C GLY A 144 -1.43 -5.53 -0.36
N ILE A 145 -0.97 -5.94 0.83
CA ILE A 145 0.41 -5.83 1.25
C ILE A 145 1.06 -7.21 1.29
N ILE A 146 2.26 -7.32 0.73
CA ILE A 146 3.18 -8.42 1.04
C ILE A 146 4.16 -7.90 2.09
N THR A 147 4.13 -8.53 3.27
CA THR A 147 5.09 -8.21 4.35
C THR A 147 6.26 -9.19 4.34
N PHE A 148 7.48 -8.65 4.29
CA PHE A 148 8.70 -9.44 4.37
C PHE A 148 8.91 -10.11 5.74
N ARG A 149 8.16 -9.69 6.77
CA ARG A 149 8.17 -10.34 8.09
C ARG A 149 7.27 -11.56 8.19
N GLU A 150 6.23 -11.66 7.34
CA GLU A 150 5.27 -12.77 7.34
C GLU A 150 4.99 -13.28 5.92
N LEU A 151 6.04 -13.51 5.12
CA LEU A 151 5.92 -13.94 3.71
C LEU A 151 5.04 -15.17 3.50
N SER A 152 5.02 -16.09 4.48
CA SER A 152 4.20 -17.32 4.44
C SER A 152 2.69 -17.04 4.41
N VAL A 153 2.24 -15.87 4.84
CA VAL A 153 0.83 -15.45 4.78
C VAL A 153 0.43 -15.05 3.35
N GLY A 154 1.41 -14.69 2.51
CA GLY A 154 1.16 -14.18 1.16
C GLY A 154 0.59 -12.76 1.18
N LEU A 155 -0.25 -12.45 0.18
CA LEU A 155 -0.86 -11.14 0.02
C LEU A 155 -1.94 -10.91 1.08
N LYS A 156 -1.73 -9.94 1.97
CA LYS A 156 -2.74 -9.49 2.94
C LYS A 156 -3.58 -8.38 2.29
N THR A 157 -4.79 -8.73 1.88
CA THR A 157 -5.68 -7.82 1.13
C THR A 157 -6.47 -6.90 2.06
N VAL A 158 -6.74 -5.68 1.59
CA VAL A 158 -7.78 -4.84 2.20
C VAL A 158 -9.14 -5.51 2.02
N LYS A 159 -9.96 -5.48 3.07
CA LYS A 159 -11.31 -6.07 3.08
C LYS A 159 -12.30 -4.99 3.47
N VAL A 160 -13.29 -4.76 2.61
CA VAL A 160 -14.42 -3.87 2.89
C VAL A 160 -15.64 -4.73 3.16
N ASN A 161 -16.20 -4.66 4.37
CA ASN A 161 -17.31 -5.52 4.81
C ASN A 161 -17.03 -7.01 4.58
N ASN A 162 -15.81 -7.45 4.94
CA ASN A 162 -15.26 -8.79 4.71
C ASN A 162 -15.06 -9.20 3.24
N ASN A 163 -15.33 -8.33 2.26
CA ASN A 163 -15.05 -8.58 0.86
C ASN A 163 -13.64 -8.11 0.48
N GLU A 164 -12.82 -9.02 -0.03
CA GLU A 164 -11.46 -8.74 -0.52
C GLU A 164 -11.41 -8.40 -2.01
N LEU A 165 -12.49 -8.67 -2.76
CA LEU A 165 -12.62 -8.31 -4.17
C LEU A 165 -13.32 -6.96 -4.28
N LEU A 166 -12.54 -5.95 -4.62
CA LEU A 166 -12.99 -4.60 -4.87
C LEU A 166 -13.66 -4.52 -6.25
N ASN A 167 -14.74 -3.76 -6.31
CA ASN A 167 -15.51 -3.47 -7.51
C ASN A 167 -15.84 -1.98 -7.56
N ASP A 168 -16.49 -1.55 -8.64
CA ASP A 168 -16.86 -0.15 -8.85
C ASP A 168 -17.68 0.42 -7.70
N THR A 169 -18.61 -0.34 -7.13
CA THR A 169 -19.41 0.13 -5.99
C THR A 169 -18.51 0.49 -4.81
N ILE A 170 -17.60 -0.40 -4.42
CA ILE A 170 -16.66 -0.16 -3.31
C ILE A 170 -15.74 1.03 -3.62
N LEU A 171 -15.23 1.14 -4.85
CA LEU A 171 -14.30 2.21 -5.22
C LEU A 171 -15.00 3.58 -5.38
N ASN A 172 -16.27 3.59 -5.77
CA ASN A 172 -17.10 4.80 -5.79
C ASN A 172 -17.41 5.28 -4.36
N GLU A 173 -17.71 4.36 -3.43
CA GLU A 173 -17.87 4.71 -2.01
C GLU A 173 -16.58 5.29 -1.42
N PHE A 174 -15.42 4.70 -1.74
CA PHE A 174 -14.13 5.27 -1.36
C PHE A 174 -13.93 6.69 -1.94
N GLU A 175 -14.32 6.94 -3.19
CA GLU A 175 -14.25 8.28 -3.78
C GLU A 175 -15.12 9.29 -3.02
N LEU A 176 -16.29 8.90 -2.52
CA LEU A 176 -17.13 9.78 -1.71
C LEU A 176 -16.42 10.20 -0.41
N GLN A 177 -15.81 9.25 0.29
CA GLN A 177 -15.03 9.54 1.51
C GLN A 177 -13.82 10.42 1.19
N LEU A 178 -13.09 10.11 0.10
CA LEU A 178 -11.97 10.92 -0.35
C LEU A 178 -12.39 12.35 -0.70
N LYS A 179 -13.54 12.53 -1.37
CA LYS A 179 -14.05 13.87 -1.68
C LYS A 179 -14.39 14.64 -0.42
N GLN A 180 -14.95 14.00 0.61
CA GLN A 180 -15.24 14.65 1.87
C GLN A 180 -13.94 15.09 2.56
N LEU A 181 -12.96 14.19 2.67
CA LEU A 181 -11.65 14.51 3.23
C LEU A 181 -10.97 15.68 2.50
N LEU A 182 -11.00 15.68 1.17
CA LEU A 182 -10.41 16.76 0.39
C LEU A 182 -11.15 18.09 0.62
N LYS A 183 -12.48 18.09 0.72
CA LYS A 183 -13.25 19.31 1.07
C LYS A 183 -12.79 19.86 2.41
N ASP A 184 -12.63 19.01 3.42
CA ASP A 184 -12.22 19.45 4.76
C ASP A 184 -10.78 20.01 4.73
N ILE A 185 -9.88 19.39 3.97
CA ILE A 185 -8.49 19.86 3.78
C ILE A 185 -8.43 21.23 3.09
N PHE A 186 -9.32 21.49 2.13
CA PHE A 186 -9.35 22.74 1.36
C PHE A 186 -10.25 23.83 1.95
N ASP A 187 -11.02 23.55 3.01
CA ASP A 187 -11.89 24.52 3.65
C ASP A 187 -11.08 25.47 4.57
N PRO A 188 -10.94 26.76 4.22
CA PRO A 188 -10.21 27.72 5.06
C PRO A 188 -10.86 27.99 6.41
N ALA A 189 -12.14 27.62 6.60
CA ALA A 189 -12.82 27.73 7.88
C ALA A 189 -12.46 26.60 8.86
N ILE A 190 -11.84 25.51 8.38
CA ILE A 190 -11.43 24.37 9.20
C ILE A 190 -9.91 24.45 9.43
N PRO A 191 -9.44 24.92 10.60
CA PRO A 191 -8.02 24.98 10.88
C PRO A 191 -7.45 23.58 11.11
N PHE A 192 -6.22 23.35 10.63
CA PHE A 192 -5.45 22.17 11.04
C PHE A 192 -5.20 22.20 12.54
N SER A 193 -5.39 21.05 13.19
CA SER A 193 -5.15 20.85 14.62
C SER A 193 -4.22 19.66 14.82
N GLN A 194 -3.65 19.55 16.03
CA GLN A 194 -2.71 18.47 16.32
C GLN A 194 -3.45 17.14 16.54
N THR A 195 -2.96 16.05 15.94
CA THR A 195 -3.54 14.69 16.05
C THR A 195 -3.74 14.20 17.49
N SER A 196 -4.89 13.62 17.84
CA SER A 196 -5.10 12.98 19.16
C SER A 196 -4.13 11.82 19.41
N GLU A 197 -3.68 11.15 18.36
CA GLU A 197 -2.76 10.01 18.42
C GLU A 197 -1.32 10.42 18.78
N LEU A 198 -0.95 10.27 20.06
CA LEU A 198 0.37 10.65 20.56
C LEU A 198 1.51 9.80 19.99
N ALA A 199 1.26 8.55 19.61
CA ALA A 199 2.28 7.68 19.00
C ALA A 199 2.83 8.28 17.68
N ASN A 200 1.98 8.98 16.91
CA ASN A 200 2.40 9.67 15.69
C ASN A 200 3.40 10.80 15.97
N CYS A 201 3.46 11.29 17.21
CA CYS A 201 4.35 12.37 17.62
C CYS A 201 5.75 11.91 18.03
N GLU A 202 5.97 10.59 18.23
CA GLU A 202 7.26 10.04 18.67
C GLU A 202 8.37 10.34 17.65
N TYR A 203 8.05 10.19 16.37
CA TYR A 203 8.97 10.39 15.24
C TYR A 203 8.56 11.56 14.33
N CYS A 204 7.69 12.46 14.81
CA CYS A 204 7.19 13.59 14.02
C CYS A 204 8.27 14.65 13.79
N SER A 205 8.56 14.95 12.53
CA SER A 205 9.53 15.98 12.13
C SER A 205 9.15 17.40 12.58
N PHE A 206 7.86 17.63 12.86
CA PHE A 206 7.35 18.94 13.28
C PHE A 206 7.30 19.13 14.80
N LYS A 207 7.77 18.15 15.60
CA LYS A 207 7.69 18.20 17.07
C LYS A 207 8.23 19.50 17.68
N GLY A 208 9.29 20.07 17.11
CA GLY A 208 9.91 21.32 17.58
C GLY A 208 9.09 22.60 17.33
N ILE A 209 8.12 22.56 16.41
CA ILE A 209 7.25 23.72 16.07
C ILE A 209 5.75 23.42 16.31
N CYS A 210 5.43 22.22 16.77
CA CYS A 210 4.07 21.72 16.99
C CYS A 210 3.36 22.46 18.15
N ASN A 211 4.13 23.12 19.03
CA ASN A 211 3.65 23.78 20.26
C ASN A 211 2.70 22.90 21.10
N ARG A 212 2.88 21.57 21.01
CA ARG A 212 2.20 20.59 21.84
C ARG A 212 2.94 20.51 23.17
N ALA A 213 2.22 20.81 24.25
CA ALA A 213 2.70 20.74 25.63
C ALA A 213 3.04 19.30 26.05
#